data_AF-A0A6I9Q121-F1
#
_entry.id   AF-A0A6I9Q121-F1
#
_cell.length_a   1.000
_cell.length_b   1.000
_cell.length_c   1.000
_cell.angle_alpha   90.00
_cell.angle_beta   90.00
_cell.angle_gamma   90.00
#
_symmetry.space_group_name_H-M   'P 1'
#
loop_
_entity.id
_entity.type
_entity.pdbx_description
1 polymer ?
#
loop_
_entity_poly.entity_id
_entity_poly.type
_entity_poly.pdbx_seq_one_letter_code
_entity_poly.pdbx_strand_id
1 'polypeptide(L)'
;MWRLNKVRHKAGRPGDSVEELKLKRREHEKALRQARRDRQLVSKRLLLNDDEDQSEVTMDTNSGEQDVVAVLQKLHHSGPERDTHLKALSKALRDPSAQLTFIKQENSMHLLVGLLTGYDATCRLQAVRCLHDLPYKEKNRI
;
A
#
# COMPACT_ATOMS: atom_id res chain seq x y z
N MET A 1 47.27 15.14 45.64
CA MET A 1 46.42 16.24 46.15
C MET A 1 45.87 16.99 44.93
N TRP A 2 44.72 16.59 44.40
CA TRP A 2 44.19 17.14 43.14
C TRP A 2 43.14 18.21 43.45
N ARG A 3 43.46 19.48 43.17
CA ARG A 3 42.51 20.58 43.31
C ARG A 3 41.64 20.60 42.05
N LEU A 4 40.35 20.31 42.18
CA LEU A 4 39.37 20.56 41.11
C LEU A 4 39.21 22.08 40.94
N ASN A 5 39.59 22.58 39.75
CA ASN A 5 39.26 23.94 39.34
C ASN A 5 37.74 24.06 39.19
N LYS A 6 37.12 24.88 40.06
CA LYS A 6 35.69 25.20 39.96
C LYS A 6 35.47 26.09 38.73
N VAL A 7 34.90 25.51 37.67
CA VAL A 7 34.37 26.25 36.52
C VAL A 7 33.18 27.08 37.01
N ARG A 8 33.31 28.41 36.96
CA ARG A 8 32.18 29.32 37.22
C ARG A 8 31.25 29.25 36.01
N HIS A 9 30.16 28.51 36.13
CA HIS A 9 29.06 28.61 35.17
C HIS A 9 28.51 30.04 35.24
N LYS A 10 28.65 30.81 34.16
CA LYS A 10 27.86 32.03 33.97
C LYS A 10 26.39 31.61 34.07
N ALA A 11 25.69 32.09 35.09
CA ALA A 11 24.26 31.89 35.25
C ALA A 11 23.52 32.66 34.15
N GLY A 12 23.46 32.07 32.95
CA GLY A 12 22.44 32.40 31.97
C GLY A 12 21.09 32.01 32.56
N ARG A 13 20.09 32.90 32.41
CA ARG A 13 18.73 32.79 32.93
C ARG A 13 18.24 31.33 32.94
N PRO A 14 18.12 30.68 34.12
CA PRO A 14 17.97 29.23 34.21
C PRO A 14 16.60 28.69 33.75
N GLY A 15 15.64 29.56 33.46
CA GLY A 15 14.30 29.16 33.00
C GLY A 15 14.22 28.88 31.49
N ASP A 16 14.74 29.79 30.65
CA ASP A 16 14.58 29.69 29.19
C ASP A 16 15.38 28.52 28.60
N SER A 17 16.62 28.31 29.08
CA SER A 17 17.47 27.22 28.59
C SER A 17 16.93 25.83 28.92
N VAL A 18 16.28 25.65 30.07
CA VAL A 18 15.74 24.34 30.49
C VAL A 18 14.46 24.00 29.72
N GLU A 19 13.57 24.98 29.50
CA GLU A 19 12.37 24.76 28.71
C GLU A 19 12.70 24.51 27.22
N GLU A 20 13.72 25.19 26.66
CA GLU A 20 14.24 24.88 25.33
C GLU A 20 14.77 23.43 25.23
N LEU A 21 15.49 22.95 26.25
CA LEU A 21 15.98 21.57 26.28
C LEU A 21 14.84 20.55 26.38
N LYS A 22 13.81 20.84 27.17
CA LYS A 22 12.60 20.01 27.24
C LYS A 22 11.84 19.99 25.91
N LEU A 23 11.72 21.13 25.24
CA LEU A 23 11.08 21.25 23.93
C LEU A 23 11.83 20.40 22.89
N LYS A 24 13.16 20.59 22.77
CA LYS A 24 14.01 19.82 21.85
C LYS A 24 13.91 18.31 22.09
N ARG A 25 13.81 17.88 23.35
CA ARG A 25 13.60 16.46 23.68
C ARG A 25 12.25 15.94 23.17
N ARG A 26 11.17 16.72 23.36
CA ARG A 26 9.83 16.35 22.86
C ARG A 26 9.79 16.30 21.34
N GLU A 27 10.44 17.25 20.67
CA GLU A 27 10.55 17.30 19.20
C GLU A 27 11.33 16.10 18.66
N HIS A 28 12.48 15.78 19.25
CA HIS A 28 13.28 14.62 18.88
C HIS A 28 12.51 13.31 19.07
N GLU A 29 11.78 13.18 20.19
CA GLU A 29 10.96 11.99 20.44
C GLU A 29 9.77 11.90 19.46
N LYS A 30 9.14 13.03 19.11
CA LYS A 30 8.10 13.10 18.08
C LYS A 30 8.66 12.69 16.72
N ALA A 31 9.85 13.16 16.35
CA ALA A 31 10.53 12.78 15.12
C ALA A 31 10.84 11.27 15.09
N LEU A 32 11.32 10.69 16.20
CA LEU A 32 11.55 9.25 16.29
C LEU A 32 10.26 8.44 16.15
N ARG A 33 9.16 8.85 16.80
CA ARG A 33 7.86 8.20 16.64
C ARG A 33 7.36 8.29 15.20
N GLN A 34 7.55 9.45 14.56
CA GLN A 34 7.15 9.66 13.17
C GLN A 34 7.99 8.80 12.21
N ALA A 35 9.32 8.81 12.34
CA ALA A 35 10.21 7.97 11.54
C ALA A 35 9.93 6.47 11.71
N ARG A 36 9.57 6.02 12.92
CA ARG A 36 9.14 4.63 13.16
C ARG A 36 7.84 4.30 12.44
N ARG A 37 6.83 5.19 12.49
CA ARG A 37 5.59 5.04 11.71
C ARG A 37 5.89 5.02 10.22
N ASP A 38 6.70 5.95 9.73
CA ASP A 38 7.01 6.07 8.31
C ASP A 38 7.77 4.84 7.81
N ARG A 39 8.73 4.32 8.58
CA ARG A 39 9.41 3.06 8.26
C ARG A 39 8.45 1.86 8.20
N GLN A 40 7.49 1.78 9.13
CA GLN A 40 6.46 0.74 9.10
C GLN A 40 5.52 0.91 7.89
N LEU A 41 5.13 2.14 7.56
CA LEU A 41 4.29 2.44 6.40
C LEU A 41 5.01 2.10 5.09
N VAL A 42 6.31 2.41 4.97
CA VAL A 42 7.12 2.04 3.80
C VAL A 42 7.23 0.53 3.66
N SER A 43 7.48 -0.23 4.74
CA SER A 43 7.59 -1.70 4.66
C SER A 43 6.29 -2.40 4.20
N LYS A 44 5.13 -1.78 4.43
CA LYS A 44 3.84 -2.28 3.94
C LYS A 44 3.52 -1.83 2.52
N ARG A 45 4.08 -0.69 2.09
CA ARG A 45 3.90 -0.13 0.73
C ARG A 45 4.92 -0.68 -0.27
N LEU A 46 6.09 -1.17 0.19
CA LEU A 46 7.17 -1.60 -0.70
C LEU A 46 6.87 -2.92 -1.44
N LEU A 47 5.95 -3.76 -0.94
CA LEU A 47 5.52 -4.98 -1.63
C LEU A 47 4.76 -4.69 -2.95
N LEU A 48 4.45 -3.43 -3.25
CA LEU A 48 3.79 -3.01 -4.49
C LEU A 48 4.71 -3.02 -5.73
N ASN A 49 6.04 -3.11 -5.60
CA ASN A 49 6.97 -2.85 -6.70
C ASN A 49 7.80 -4.03 -7.21
N ASP A 50 7.74 -5.23 -6.59
CA ASP A 50 8.66 -6.33 -6.95
C ASP A 50 8.20 -7.18 -8.17
N ASP A 51 7.05 -6.89 -8.78
CA ASP A 51 6.52 -7.63 -9.95
C ASP A 51 6.73 -6.89 -11.30
N GLU A 52 7.66 -5.93 -11.39
CA GLU A 52 8.02 -5.27 -12.68
C GLU A 52 9.09 -6.03 -13.49
N ASP A 53 9.78 -7.02 -12.93
CA ASP A 53 10.85 -7.77 -13.63
C ASP A 53 10.37 -9.05 -14.34
N GLN A 54 9.19 -8.98 -14.96
CA GLN A 54 8.82 -9.92 -16.02
C GLN A 54 7.89 -9.22 -17.03
N SER A 55 8.37 -8.09 -17.54
CA SER A 55 8.03 -7.67 -18.91
C SER A 55 8.62 -8.70 -19.89
N GLU A 56 8.02 -9.89 -19.92
CA GLU A 56 8.11 -10.73 -21.09
C GLU A 56 7.42 -9.95 -22.21
N VAL A 57 8.24 -9.46 -23.13
CA VAL A 57 7.84 -8.74 -24.33
C VAL A 57 7.07 -9.72 -25.24
N THR A 58 5.84 -10.05 -24.87
CA THR A 58 4.85 -10.52 -25.82
C THR A 58 4.17 -9.28 -26.39
N MET A 59 4.40 -9.04 -27.68
CA MET A 59 3.61 -8.09 -28.46
C MET A 59 2.16 -8.57 -28.55
N ASP A 60 1.41 -8.45 -27.45
CA ASP A 60 -0.04 -8.61 -27.50
C ASP A 60 -0.64 -7.24 -27.78
N THR A 61 -0.98 -7.03 -29.05
CA THR A 61 -1.73 -5.91 -29.62
C THR A 61 -3.19 -5.83 -29.10
N ASN A 62 -3.45 -6.25 -27.87
CA ASN A 62 -4.77 -6.26 -27.25
C ASN A 62 -4.86 -5.30 -26.05
N SER A 63 -4.06 -4.23 -26.08
CA SER A 63 -4.27 -3.02 -25.27
C SER A 63 -5.49 -2.23 -25.76
N GLY A 64 -6.59 -2.92 -26.06
CA GLY A 64 -7.91 -2.32 -26.04
C GLY A 64 -8.29 -2.22 -24.57
N GLU A 65 -8.71 -1.04 -24.14
CA GLU A 65 -9.32 -0.78 -22.84
C GLU A 65 -10.16 -2.00 -22.41
N GLN A 66 -9.62 -2.83 -21.50
CA GLN A 66 -10.32 -4.03 -21.10
C GLN A 66 -11.47 -3.59 -20.20
N ASP A 67 -12.68 -3.59 -20.77
CA ASP A 67 -13.89 -3.30 -20.04
C ASP A 67 -14.03 -4.29 -18.87
N VAL A 68 -13.87 -3.74 -17.65
CA VAL A 68 -13.96 -4.46 -16.39
C VAL A 68 -15.25 -5.25 -16.29
N VAL A 69 -16.35 -4.71 -16.81
CA VAL A 69 -17.67 -5.35 -16.77
C VAL A 69 -17.66 -6.61 -17.64
N ALA A 70 -17.13 -6.53 -18.86
CA ALA A 70 -17.00 -7.68 -19.75
C ALA A 70 -16.10 -8.77 -19.16
N VAL A 71 -14.98 -8.39 -18.52
CA VAL A 71 -14.07 -9.35 -17.86
C VAL A 71 -14.76 -10.05 -16.68
N LEU A 72 -15.50 -9.30 -15.86
CA LEU A 72 -16.28 -9.84 -14.75
C LEU A 72 -17.37 -10.82 -15.21
N GLN A 73 -18.11 -10.47 -16.26
CA GLN A 73 -19.14 -11.35 -16.82
C GLN A 73 -18.55 -12.68 -17.29
N LYS A 74 -17.41 -12.64 -17.98
CA LYS A 74 -16.71 -13.86 -18.37
C LYS A 74 -16.24 -14.64 -17.15
N LEU A 75 -15.74 -13.99 -16.11
CA LEU A 75 -15.30 -14.63 -14.87
C LEU A 75 -16.43 -15.36 -14.12
N HIS A 76 -17.66 -14.86 -14.19
CA HIS A 76 -18.83 -15.55 -13.61
C HIS A 76 -19.11 -16.91 -14.29
N HIS A 77 -18.88 -17.01 -15.59
CA HIS A 77 -19.18 -18.20 -16.39
C HIS A 77 -17.95 -19.06 -16.69
N SER A 78 -16.76 -18.56 -16.35
CA SER A 78 -15.50 -19.23 -16.64
C SER A 78 -15.22 -20.34 -15.62
N GLY A 79 -14.82 -21.51 -16.12
CA GLY A 79 -14.38 -22.66 -15.34
C GLY A 79 -12.86 -22.78 -15.32
N PRO A 80 -12.23 -23.46 -16.30
CA PRO A 80 -10.78 -23.65 -16.34
C PRO A 80 -10.00 -22.39 -16.75
N GLU A 81 -10.62 -21.45 -17.47
CA GLU A 81 -9.96 -20.23 -17.94
C GLU A 81 -10.01 -19.08 -16.91
N ARG A 82 -10.41 -19.35 -15.66
CA ARG A 82 -10.58 -18.30 -14.65
C ARG A 82 -9.29 -17.53 -14.36
N ASP A 83 -8.14 -18.20 -14.36
CA ASP A 83 -6.84 -17.56 -14.11
C ASP A 83 -6.51 -16.48 -15.16
N THR A 84 -6.79 -16.73 -16.45
CA THR A 84 -6.51 -15.75 -17.52
C THR A 84 -7.39 -14.50 -17.36
N HIS A 85 -8.65 -14.71 -16.99
CA HIS A 85 -9.62 -13.64 -16.75
C HIS A 85 -9.29 -12.84 -15.49
N LEU A 86 -8.79 -13.49 -14.43
CA LEU A 86 -8.31 -12.81 -13.23
C LEU A 86 -7.04 -12.01 -13.49
N LYS A 87 -6.11 -12.53 -14.30
CA LYS A 87 -4.93 -11.77 -14.73
C LYS A 87 -5.31 -10.54 -15.54
N ALA A 88 -6.22 -10.68 -16.50
CA ALA A 88 -6.80 -9.57 -17.25
C ALA A 88 -7.44 -8.53 -16.31
N LEU A 89 -8.25 -8.99 -15.35
CA LEU A 89 -8.88 -8.12 -14.35
C LEU A 89 -7.85 -7.38 -13.49
N SER A 90 -6.81 -8.04 -13.00
CA SER A 90 -5.74 -7.40 -12.21
C SER A 90 -5.04 -6.28 -12.99
N LYS A 91 -4.80 -6.48 -14.29
CA LYS A 91 -4.23 -5.45 -15.16
C LYS A 91 -5.19 -4.26 -15.34
N ALA A 92 -6.47 -4.54 -15.56
CA ALA A 92 -7.50 -3.49 -15.70
C ALA A 92 -7.67 -2.67 -14.41
N LEU A 93 -7.61 -3.31 -13.24
CA LEU A 93 -7.73 -2.68 -11.92
C LEU A 93 -6.54 -1.78 -11.54
N ARG A 94 -5.51 -1.65 -12.39
CA ARG A 94 -4.47 -0.62 -12.21
C ARG A 94 -4.98 0.79 -12.50
N ASP A 95 -6.02 0.92 -13.33
CA ASP A 95 -6.63 2.21 -13.66
C ASP A 95 -7.68 2.61 -12.60
N PRO A 96 -7.58 3.82 -12.00
CA PRO A 96 -8.57 4.31 -11.03
C PRO A 96 -10.01 4.37 -11.54
N SER A 97 -10.22 4.62 -12.84
CA SER A 97 -11.58 4.62 -13.42
C SER A 97 -12.16 3.20 -13.45
N ALA A 98 -11.38 2.23 -13.94
CA ALA A 98 -11.70 0.82 -13.90
C ALA A 98 -11.99 0.29 -12.47
N GLN A 99 -11.21 0.71 -11.47
CA GLN A 99 -11.46 0.38 -10.06
C GLN A 99 -12.83 0.88 -9.58
N LEU A 100 -13.22 2.10 -9.94
CA LEU A 100 -14.52 2.66 -9.56
C LEU A 100 -15.66 1.90 -10.23
N THR A 101 -15.51 1.54 -11.49
CA THR A 101 -16.47 0.70 -12.23
C THR A 101 -16.61 -0.68 -11.58
N PHE A 102 -15.48 -1.30 -11.21
CA PHE A 102 -15.47 -2.58 -10.50
C PHE A 102 -16.25 -2.53 -9.17
N ILE A 103 -15.98 -1.52 -8.33
CA ILE A 103 -16.61 -1.38 -7.02
C ILE A 103 -18.12 -1.14 -7.13
N LYS A 104 -18.55 -0.46 -8.20
CA LYS A 104 -19.97 -0.22 -8.50
C LYS A 104 -20.68 -1.46 -9.03
N GLN A 105 -19.94 -2.40 -9.63
CA GLN A 105 -20.53 -3.61 -10.19
C GLN A 105 -21.05 -4.52 -9.07
N GLU A 106 -22.29 -4.97 -9.21
CA GLU A 106 -22.93 -5.83 -8.22
C GLU A 106 -22.18 -7.16 -8.07
N ASN A 107 -22.03 -7.62 -6.82
CA ASN A 107 -21.38 -8.89 -6.45
C ASN A 107 -19.91 -9.05 -6.89
N SER A 108 -19.26 -8.02 -7.41
CA SER A 108 -17.86 -8.07 -7.86
C SER A 108 -16.89 -8.43 -6.72
N MET A 109 -17.06 -7.79 -5.56
CA MET A 109 -16.29 -8.08 -4.36
C MET A 109 -16.57 -9.48 -3.82
N HIS A 110 -17.86 -9.87 -3.80
CA HIS A 110 -18.26 -11.18 -3.29
C HIS A 110 -17.68 -12.32 -4.14
N LEU A 111 -17.64 -12.15 -5.46
CA LEU A 111 -17.00 -13.07 -6.39
C LEU A 111 -15.51 -13.26 -6.07
N LEU A 112 -14.74 -12.18 -5.90
CA LEU A 112 -13.33 -12.26 -5.56
C LEU A 112 -13.09 -12.93 -4.20
N VAL A 113 -13.89 -12.60 -3.19
CA VAL A 113 -13.78 -13.22 -1.86
C VAL A 113 -14.13 -14.71 -1.92
N GLY A 114 -15.15 -15.11 -2.69
CA GLY A 114 -15.52 -16.51 -2.88
C GLY A 114 -14.38 -17.32 -3.49
N LEU A 115 -13.65 -16.74 -4.45
CA LEU A 115 -12.47 -17.38 -5.07
C LEU A 115 -11.36 -17.71 -4.07
N LEU A 116 -11.24 -16.97 -2.96
CA LEU A 116 -10.22 -17.22 -1.93
C LEU A 116 -10.42 -18.56 -1.21
N THR A 117 -11.63 -19.11 -1.24
CA THR A 117 -11.96 -20.39 -0.61
C THR A 117 -11.85 -21.59 -1.55
N GLY A 118 -11.51 -21.34 -2.82
CA GLY A 118 -11.36 -22.38 -3.84
C GLY A 118 -10.14 -23.29 -3.64
N TYR A 119 -10.09 -24.36 -4.44
CA TYR A 119 -8.99 -25.34 -4.44
C TYR A 119 -7.80 -24.91 -5.30
N ASP A 120 -8.00 -24.04 -6.29
CA ASP A 120 -6.95 -23.57 -7.19
C ASP A 120 -6.12 -22.44 -6.56
N ALA A 121 -4.86 -22.74 -6.25
CA ALA A 121 -3.92 -21.79 -5.68
C ALA A 121 -3.63 -20.59 -6.60
N THR A 122 -3.64 -20.77 -7.92
CA THR A 122 -3.39 -19.69 -8.88
C THR A 122 -4.55 -18.72 -8.93
N CYS A 123 -5.79 -19.22 -9.07
CA CYS A 123 -6.98 -18.38 -8.94
C CYS A 123 -7.04 -17.65 -7.60
N ARG A 124 -6.70 -18.30 -6.48
CA ARG A 124 -6.64 -17.62 -5.17
C ARG A 124 -5.64 -16.47 -5.16
N LEU A 125 -4.42 -16.70 -5.66
CA LEU A 125 -3.39 -15.67 -5.72
C LEU A 125 -3.83 -14.48 -6.57
N GLN A 126 -4.38 -14.72 -7.77
CA GLN A 126 -4.84 -13.64 -8.64
C GLN A 126 -6.04 -12.90 -8.03
N ALA A 127 -6.95 -13.60 -7.35
CA ALA A 127 -8.05 -12.94 -6.64
C ALA A 127 -7.55 -12.02 -5.51
N VAL A 128 -6.52 -12.44 -4.76
CA VAL A 128 -5.87 -11.58 -3.76
C VAL A 128 -5.22 -10.37 -4.43
N ARG A 129 -4.53 -10.55 -5.56
CA ARG A 129 -3.95 -9.44 -6.33
C ARG A 129 -5.02 -8.43 -6.77
N CYS A 130 -6.13 -8.89 -7.36
CA CYS A 130 -7.25 -8.02 -7.71
C CYS A 130 -7.77 -7.22 -6.50
N LEU A 131 -7.88 -7.83 -5.32
CA LEU A 131 -8.31 -7.14 -4.10
C LEU A 131 -7.27 -6.14 -3.57
N HIS A 132 -5.99 -6.47 -3.70
CA HIS A 132 -4.88 -5.60 -3.30
C HIS A 132 -4.77 -4.37 -4.19
N ASP A 133 -5.03 -4.52 -5.49
CA ASP A 133 -4.95 -3.43 -6.46
C ASP A 133 -6.13 -2.45 -6.34
N LEU A 134 -7.16 -2.78 -5.56
CA LEU A 134 -8.23 -1.84 -5.24
C LEU A 134 -7.71 -0.71 -4.35
N PRO A 135 -8.17 0.53 -4.59
CA PRO A 135 -7.63 1.68 -3.91
C PRO A 135 -8.02 1.65 -2.43
N TYR A 136 -7.03 1.55 -1.56
CA TYR A 136 -7.22 1.87 -0.14
C TYR A 136 -7.49 3.38 -0.05
N LYS A 137 -8.75 3.76 0.24
CA LYS A 137 -9.08 5.16 0.55
C LYS A 137 -8.44 5.52 1.90
N GLU A 138 -7.18 5.93 1.88
CA GLU A 138 -6.61 6.82 2.89
C GLU A 138 -6.51 8.25 2.32
N LYS A 139 -7.62 8.73 1.74
CA LYS A 139 -7.82 10.16 1.48
C LYS A 139 -8.64 10.74 2.63
N ASN A 140 -7.95 10.99 3.74
CA ASN A 140 -8.28 11.99 4.76
C ASN A 140 -7.06 12.15 5.68
N ARG A 141 -6.01 12.79 5.16
CA ARG A 141 -5.06 13.51 5.99
C ARG A 141 -5.28 14.98 5.67
N ILE A 142 -5.85 15.67 6.66
CA ILE A 142 -6.09 17.11 6.77
C ILE A 142 -4.85 17.89 6.34
#